data_AF-A0A8T5UVW5-F1
#
_entry.id   AF-A0A8T5UVW5-F1
#
_cell.length_a   1.000
_cell.length_b   1.000
_cell.length_c   1.000
_cell.angle_alpha   90.00
_cell.angle_beta   90.00
_cell.angle_gamma   90.00
#
_symmetry.space_group_name_H-M   'P 1'
#
loop_
_entity.id
_entity.type
_entity.pdbx_description
1 polymer ?
#
loop_
_entity_poly.entity_id
_entity_poly.type
_entity_poly.pdbx_seq_one_letter_code
_entity_poly.pdbx_strand_id
1 'polypeptide(L)'
;MNDKQMINCPVCNTKFIPRTFYPDEAIFSTHDGKKLSGFNGYISSSTVKPPEVILSSWVTYCPSCNYLLRFVKEIVRKEKIVTQKSSSSDVSEKYNSYYYGFPYGDYSQHLREIITKVKDKIENELQELNFSIWENLYEIDDNFKFLVRFFAILENYCDSKLGMGNDKNMTNKIKKLNLPKEIEIPMIQLNNIKDGIVKGDYELSSEDEDNINNILVAFVLHLIKKHIQPIIDKKQLEEGYEFIKFEDFELQIKSYLGNYLYTNFNNDPNSTKQIRLFLSDLYKEIEA
;
A
#
# COMPACT_ATOMS: atom_id res chain seq x y z
N MET A 1 -21.40 8.29 -12.20
CA MET A 1 -20.80 8.66 -10.90
C MET A 1 -21.82 9.54 -10.21
N ASN A 2 -22.31 9.18 -9.03
CA ASN A 2 -23.09 10.15 -8.24
C ASN A 2 -22.07 11.11 -7.62
N ASP A 3 -22.15 12.39 -7.97
CA ASP A 3 -21.34 13.44 -7.39
C ASP A 3 -21.62 13.51 -5.88
N LYS A 4 -20.84 12.77 -5.08
CA LYS A 4 -20.95 12.78 -3.63
C LYS A 4 -20.67 14.21 -3.16
N GLN A 5 -21.59 14.80 -2.39
CA GLN A 5 -21.47 16.20 -1.97
C GLN A 5 -20.35 16.35 -0.93
N MET A 6 -19.57 17.43 -1.05
CA MET A 6 -18.58 17.82 -0.05
C MET A 6 -19.23 18.67 1.04
N ILE A 7 -18.64 18.66 2.25
CA ILE A 7 -19.11 19.50 3.35
C ILE A 7 -18.23 20.73 3.45
N ASN A 8 -18.85 21.91 3.55
CA ASN A 8 -18.15 23.15 3.84
C ASN A 8 -18.25 23.46 5.34
N CYS A 9 -17.12 23.67 6.01
CA CYS A 9 -17.13 24.09 7.41
C CYS A 9 -17.65 25.54 7.52
N PRO A 10 -18.71 25.81 8.31
CA PRO A 10 -19.25 27.17 8.43
C PRO A 10 -18.34 28.12 9.21
N VAL A 11 -17.33 27.61 9.93
CA VAL A 11 -16.41 28.42 10.75
C VAL A 11 -15.14 28.80 9.97
N CYS A 12 -14.52 27.84 9.28
CA CYS A 12 -13.25 28.06 8.58
C CYS A 12 -13.35 27.98 7.06
N ASN A 13 -14.54 27.73 6.49
CA ASN A 13 -14.79 27.55 5.06
C ASN A 13 -13.97 26.44 4.38
N THR A 14 -13.31 25.58 5.16
CA THR A 14 -12.61 24.40 4.65
C THR A 14 -13.63 23.39 4.13
N LYS A 15 -13.49 22.99 2.87
CA LYS A 15 -14.20 21.85 2.29
C LYS A 15 -13.56 20.55 2.74
N PHE A 16 -14.35 19.52 3.02
CA PHE A 16 -13.82 18.21 3.40
C PHE A 16 -14.83 17.08 3.16
N ILE A 17 -14.29 15.87 3.10
CA ILE A 17 -15.04 14.61 3.19
C ILE A 17 -15.04 14.17 4.67
N PRO A 18 -16.21 13.95 5.28
CA PRO A 18 -16.32 13.46 6.66
C PRO A 18 -15.56 12.15 6.86
N ARG A 19 -14.71 12.12 7.89
CA ARG A 19 -13.99 10.90 8.29
C ARG A 19 -14.89 9.87 8.94
N THR A 20 -15.85 10.36 9.72
CA THR A 20 -16.83 9.56 10.45
C THR A 20 -18.07 10.41 10.69
N PHE A 21 -19.24 9.77 10.62
CA PHE A 21 -20.47 10.30 11.22
C PHE A 21 -20.74 9.55 12.52
N TYR A 22 -20.97 10.28 13.60
CA TYR A 22 -21.41 9.72 14.87
C TYR A 22 -22.88 10.03 15.06
N PRO A 23 -23.71 9.09 15.52
CA PRO A 23 -25.02 9.45 16.00
C PRO A 23 -24.88 10.22 17.31
N ASP A 24 -25.42 11.44 17.31
CA ASP A 24 -25.44 12.34 18.46
C ASP A 24 -26.42 11.81 19.53
N GLU A 25 -27.49 11.14 19.08
CA GLU A 25 -28.44 10.43 19.92
C GLU A 25 -28.99 9.20 19.19
N ALA A 26 -29.01 8.06 19.88
CA ALA A 26 -29.59 6.82 19.41
C ALA A 26 -30.71 6.40 20.37
N ILE A 27 -31.91 6.13 19.82
CA ILE A 27 -33.03 5.59 20.58
C ILE A 27 -33.14 4.09 20.30
N PHE A 28 -33.09 3.30 21.38
CA PHE A 28 -33.22 1.84 21.36
C PHE A 28 -34.60 1.44 21.87
N SER A 29 -35.20 0.43 21.23
CA SER A 29 -36.43 -0.19 21.72
C SER A 29 -36.09 -1.43 22.55
N THR A 30 -36.60 -1.50 23.78
CA THR A 30 -36.49 -2.69 24.64
C THR A 30 -37.61 -3.70 24.37
N HIS A 31 -37.47 -4.92 24.87
CA HIS A 31 -38.49 -5.99 24.71
C HIS A 31 -39.89 -5.63 25.23
N ASP A 32 -39.98 -4.73 26.20
CA ASP A 32 -41.23 -4.20 26.77
C ASP A 32 -41.73 -2.92 26.07
N GLY A 33 -41.14 -2.54 24.94
CA GLY A 33 -41.55 -1.38 24.13
C GLY A 33 -41.13 -0.03 24.69
N LYS A 34 -40.29 0.02 25.73
CA LYS A 34 -39.72 1.27 26.23
C LYS A 34 -38.63 1.77 25.28
N LYS A 35 -38.52 3.09 25.19
CA LYS A 35 -37.48 3.78 24.43
C LYS A 35 -36.36 4.19 25.39
N LEU A 36 -35.15 3.74 25.12
CA LEU A 36 -33.94 4.19 25.82
C LEU A 36 -33.17 5.12 24.89
N SER A 37 -32.91 6.36 25.31
CA SER A 37 -31.98 7.26 24.62
C SER A 37 -30.62 7.22 25.29
N GLY A 38 -29.54 7.15 24.50
CA GLY A 38 -28.18 7.14 25.02
C GLY A 38 -27.13 7.44 23.97
N PHE A 39 -25.99 8.00 24.41
CA PHE A 39 -24.83 8.22 23.56
C PHE A 39 -24.23 6.86 23.18
N ASN A 40 -23.87 6.71 21.90
CA ASN A 40 -23.43 5.45 21.32
C ASN A 40 -22.02 5.10 21.85
N GLY A 41 -21.98 4.53 23.05
CA GLY A 41 -20.76 4.07 23.70
C GLY A 41 -20.93 2.73 24.41
N TYR A 42 -22.04 2.49 25.11
CA TYR A 42 -22.15 1.30 25.97
C TYR A 42 -23.60 0.87 26.19
N ILE A 43 -24.17 0.07 25.29
CA ILE A 43 -25.25 -0.85 25.66
C ILE A 43 -24.86 -2.25 25.17
N SER A 44 -23.91 -2.88 25.86
CA SER A 44 -23.80 -4.34 25.84
C SER A 44 -24.75 -4.90 26.89
N SER A 45 -26.04 -4.97 26.59
CA SER A 45 -26.95 -5.77 27.41
C SER A 45 -27.36 -7.00 26.62
N SER A 46 -27.18 -8.16 27.25
CA SER A 46 -27.50 -9.51 26.76
C SER A 46 -29.01 -9.74 26.53
N THR A 47 -29.82 -8.69 26.66
CA THR A 47 -31.28 -8.68 26.64
C THR A 47 -31.88 -7.84 25.50
N VAL A 48 -31.12 -7.52 24.43
CA VAL A 48 -31.61 -6.73 23.29
C VAL A 48 -31.61 -7.58 22.00
N LYS A 49 -32.79 -8.03 21.54
CA LYS A 49 -33.01 -8.56 20.16
C LYS A 49 -32.87 -7.42 19.12
N PRO A 50 -32.63 -7.72 17.81
CA PRO A 50 -31.83 -6.86 16.93
C PRO A 50 -32.33 -5.41 16.97
N PRO A 51 -31.48 -4.47 17.37
CA PRO A 51 -31.92 -3.17 17.86
C PRO A 51 -32.59 -2.37 16.75
N GLU A 52 -33.83 -1.97 16.96
CA GLU A 52 -34.41 -0.84 16.22
C GLU A 52 -33.73 0.42 16.75
N VAL A 53 -32.81 0.97 15.95
CA VAL A 53 -32.12 2.21 16.29
C VAL A 53 -32.74 3.35 15.49
N ILE A 54 -33.30 4.33 16.20
CA ILE A 54 -33.72 5.61 15.62
C ILE A 54 -32.57 6.58 15.85
N LEU A 55 -31.97 7.05 14.76
CA LEU A 55 -30.84 7.97 14.77
C LEU A 55 -31.41 9.36 14.44
N SER A 56 -31.51 10.24 15.45
CA SER A 56 -32.18 11.55 15.35
C SER A 56 -31.27 12.62 14.71
N SER A 57 -29.98 12.59 15.03
CA SER A 57 -28.98 13.49 14.45
C SER A 57 -27.63 12.80 14.31
N TRP A 58 -26.88 13.22 13.29
CA TRP A 58 -25.51 12.81 13.05
C TRP A 58 -24.58 13.99 13.27
N VAL A 59 -23.38 13.73 13.78
CA VAL A 59 -22.33 14.73 13.90
C VAL A 59 -21.07 14.30 13.18
N THR A 60 -20.38 15.28 12.62
CA THR A 60 -18.99 15.13 12.17
C THR A 60 -18.17 16.34 12.61
N TYR A 61 -16.85 16.23 12.52
CA TYR A 61 -15.93 17.27 12.92
C TYR A 61 -15.17 17.81 11.72
N CYS A 62 -15.02 19.13 11.63
CA CYS A 62 -14.13 19.73 10.65
C CYS A 62 -12.68 19.34 10.95
N PRO A 63 -11.93 18.76 10.01
CA PRO A 63 -10.55 18.33 10.27
C PRO A 63 -9.56 19.49 10.46
N SER A 64 -9.94 20.72 10.07
CA SER A 64 -9.07 21.91 10.15
C SER A 64 -9.24 22.67 11.47
N CYS A 65 -10.47 22.82 11.97
CA CYS A 65 -10.76 23.61 13.17
C CYS A 65 -11.48 22.84 14.29
N ASN A 66 -11.72 21.54 14.12
CA ASN A 66 -12.46 20.67 15.04
C ASN A 66 -13.89 21.13 15.38
N TYR A 67 -14.46 22.04 14.60
CA TYR A 67 -15.86 22.45 14.76
C TYR A 67 -16.82 21.27 14.56
N LEU A 68 -17.81 21.14 15.43
CA LEU A 68 -18.84 20.09 15.40
C LEU A 68 -19.98 20.51 14.45
N LEU A 69 -20.16 19.77 13.35
CA LEU A 69 -21.28 19.96 12.44
C LEU A 69 -22.37 18.92 12.77
N ARG A 70 -23.59 19.40 13.05
CA ARG A 70 -24.78 18.57 13.31
C ARG A 70 -25.65 18.50 12.06
N PHE A 71 -26.00 17.29 11.65
CA PHE A 71 -26.93 17.02 10.56
C PHE A 71 -28.17 16.34 11.13
N VAL A 72 -29.30 17.02 11.01
CA VAL A 72 -30.60 16.47 11.42
C VAL A 72 -31.11 15.63 10.27
N LYS A 73 -31.29 14.31 10.46
CA LYS A 73 -31.94 13.47 9.44
C LYS A 73 -33.45 13.54 9.68
N GLU A 74 -34.21 13.87 8.65
CA GLU A 74 -35.64 13.55 8.63
C GLU A 74 -35.81 12.05 8.91
N ILE A 75 -36.76 11.67 9.75
CA ILE A 75 -36.91 10.32 10.31
C ILE A 75 -37.15 9.32 9.16
N VAL A 76 -36.12 8.59 8.71
CA VAL A 76 -36.28 7.54 7.69
C VAL A 76 -35.63 6.22 8.11
N ARG A 77 -36.53 5.29 8.48
CA ARG A 77 -36.52 3.82 8.50
C ARG A 77 -35.33 3.01 9.07
N LYS A 78 -35.72 1.95 9.78
CA LYS A 78 -34.94 0.91 10.47
C LYS A 78 -33.81 0.34 9.60
N GLU A 79 -32.56 0.42 10.09
CA GLU A 79 -31.43 -0.33 9.55
C GLU A 79 -30.87 -1.31 10.60
N LYS A 80 -30.44 -2.48 10.12
CA LYS A 80 -29.92 -3.57 10.94
C LYS A 80 -28.42 -3.34 11.15
N ILE A 81 -28.01 -3.05 12.39
CA ILE A 81 -26.59 -2.87 12.72
C ILE A 81 -25.88 -4.22 12.64
N VAL A 82 -24.85 -4.32 11.80
CA VAL A 82 -23.92 -5.46 11.77
C VAL A 82 -22.71 -5.07 12.62
N THR A 83 -22.54 -5.70 13.77
CA THR A 83 -21.33 -5.58 14.58
C THR A 83 -20.21 -6.41 13.96
N GLN A 84 -19.10 -5.78 13.57
CA GLN A 84 -17.86 -6.51 13.26
C GLN A 84 -16.99 -6.63 14.53
N LYS A 85 -16.41 -7.83 14.71
CA LYS A 85 -15.49 -8.14 15.80
C LYS A 85 -14.13 -7.47 15.54
N SER A 86 -13.60 -6.83 16.58
CA SER A 86 -12.28 -6.22 16.60
C SER A 86 -11.15 -7.24 16.41
N SER A 87 -10.44 -7.15 15.28
CA SER A 87 -8.97 -7.28 15.17
C SER A 87 -8.59 -7.31 13.68
N SER A 88 -8.25 -6.18 13.08
CA SER A 88 -7.54 -6.19 11.81
C SER A 88 -6.78 -4.87 11.56
N SER A 89 -5.72 -4.96 10.75
CA SER A 89 -4.76 -3.91 10.40
C SER A 89 -5.25 -2.94 9.31
N ASP A 90 -6.53 -2.95 8.97
CA ASP A 90 -7.09 -2.21 7.84
C ASP A 90 -7.58 -0.81 8.26
N VAL A 91 -6.96 0.25 7.74
CA VAL A 91 -7.33 1.66 8.00
C VAL A 91 -8.79 1.94 7.61
N SER A 92 -9.38 1.15 6.70
CA SER A 92 -10.79 1.32 6.33
C SER A 92 -11.76 0.97 7.46
N GLU A 93 -11.34 0.23 8.49
CA GLU A 93 -12.12 -0.07 9.70
C GLU A 93 -11.94 0.98 10.83
N LYS A 94 -10.87 1.80 10.79
CA LYS A 94 -10.63 2.94 11.71
C LYS A 94 -11.74 3.99 11.62
N TYR A 95 -12.33 4.09 10.45
CA TYR A 95 -13.36 5.05 10.08
C TYR A 95 -14.70 4.30 10.05
N ASN A 96 -15.51 4.53 11.09
CA ASN A 96 -16.80 3.85 11.30
C ASN A 96 -17.63 3.85 10.01
N SER A 97 -17.81 2.66 9.43
CA SER A 97 -18.67 2.38 8.28
C SER A 97 -20.13 2.29 8.69
N TYR A 98 -20.64 3.35 9.34
CA TYR A 98 -22.08 3.51 9.51
C TYR A 98 -22.60 4.43 8.40
N TYR A 99 -23.58 3.91 7.67
CA TYR A 99 -24.60 4.60 6.87
C TYR A 99 -24.49 4.62 5.34
N TYR A 100 -25.42 3.88 4.72
CA TYR A 100 -25.87 4.07 3.34
C TYR A 100 -26.96 5.17 3.31
N GLY A 101 -26.85 6.12 2.38
CA GLY A 101 -27.96 7.05 2.06
C GLY A 101 -27.84 8.49 2.57
N PHE A 102 -26.65 8.94 2.99
CA PHE A 102 -26.37 10.36 3.16
C PHE A 102 -25.81 10.95 1.85
N PRO A 103 -26.14 12.19 1.46
CA PRO A 103 -25.70 12.75 0.17
C PRO A 103 -24.20 13.11 0.16
N TYR A 104 -23.54 13.09 1.32
CA TYR A 104 -22.14 13.46 1.47
C TYR A 104 -21.19 12.26 1.34
N GLY A 105 -19.95 12.53 0.90
CA GLY A 105 -18.93 11.49 0.73
C GLY A 105 -18.51 10.78 2.03
N ASP A 106 -18.07 9.53 1.90
CA ASP A 106 -17.48 8.70 2.96
C ASP A 106 -15.96 8.62 2.73
N TYR A 107 -15.17 9.07 3.71
CA TYR A 107 -13.70 9.07 3.61
C TYR A 107 -13.13 7.66 3.41
N SER A 108 -13.67 6.62 4.05
CA SER A 108 -13.21 5.24 3.88
C SER A 108 -13.42 4.76 2.45
N GLN A 109 -14.57 5.10 1.86
CA GLN A 109 -14.86 4.77 0.47
C GLN A 109 -13.95 5.54 -0.48
N HIS A 110 -13.77 6.84 -0.25
CA HIS A 110 -12.88 7.69 -1.05
C HIS A 110 -11.43 7.18 -0.99
N LEU A 111 -10.93 6.88 0.21
CA LEU A 111 -9.60 6.30 0.41
C LEU A 111 -9.48 4.95 -0.30
N ARG A 112 -10.47 4.07 -0.17
CA ARG A 112 -10.47 2.75 -0.84
C ARG A 112 -10.44 2.89 -2.35
N GLU A 113 -11.29 3.74 -2.93
CA GLU A 113 -11.35 4.00 -4.37
C GLU A 113 -9.99 4.46 -4.90
N ILE A 114 -9.31 5.34 -4.17
CA ILE A 114 -8.00 5.89 -4.56
C ILE A 114 -6.89 4.86 -4.38
N ILE A 115 -6.89 4.12 -3.26
CA ILE A 115 -5.96 3.03 -3.02
C ILE A 115 -6.08 1.96 -4.10
N THR A 116 -7.29 1.58 -4.51
CA THR A 116 -7.50 0.63 -5.62
C THR A 116 -6.88 1.15 -6.91
N LYS A 117 -7.15 2.40 -7.30
CA LYS A 117 -6.56 2.98 -8.51
C LYS A 117 -5.03 2.98 -8.49
N VAL A 118 -4.43 3.27 -7.34
CA VAL A 118 -2.96 3.25 -7.19
C VAL A 118 -2.42 1.82 -7.22
N LYS A 119 -3.07 0.87 -6.56
CA LYS A 119 -2.72 -0.56 -6.63
C LYS A 119 -2.76 -1.06 -8.07
N ASP A 120 -3.79 -0.75 -8.82
CA ASP A 120 -3.92 -1.14 -10.23
C ASP A 120 -2.75 -0.57 -11.07
N LYS A 121 -2.35 0.68 -10.83
CA LYS A 121 -1.17 1.28 -11.50
C LYS A 121 0.12 0.56 -11.14
N ILE A 122 0.31 0.22 -9.86
CA ILE A 122 1.48 -0.55 -9.40
C ILE A 122 1.50 -1.93 -10.07
N GLU A 123 0.37 -2.64 -10.10
CA GLU A 123 0.27 -3.96 -10.73
C GLU A 123 0.59 -3.90 -12.21
N ASN A 124 0.07 -2.90 -12.93
CA ASN A 124 0.37 -2.71 -14.34
C ASN A 124 1.86 -2.46 -14.59
N GLU A 125 2.51 -1.60 -13.79
CA GLU A 125 3.96 -1.35 -13.89
C GLU A 125 4.79 -2.61 -13.60
N LEU A 126 4.43 -3.37 -12.57
CA LEU A 126 5.09 -4.65 -12.28
C LEU A 126 4.88 -5.67 -13.43
N GLN A 127 3.70 -5.70 -14.05
CA GLN A 127 3.47 -6.54 -15.25
C GLN A 127 4.30 -6.07 -16.45
N GLU A 128 4.43 -4.76 -16.69
CA GLU A 128 5.25 -4.20 -17.77
C GLU A 128 6.76 -4.44 -17.60
N LEU A 129 7.21 -4.63 -16.36
CA LEU A 129 8.56 -5.09 -16.04
C LEU A 129 8.75 -6.60 -16.22
N ASN A 130 7.66 -7.31 -16.51
CA ASN A 130 7.58 -8.75 -16.50
C ASN A 130 8.15 -9.31 -15.18
N PHE A 131 7.66 -8.75 -14.08
CA PHE A 131 8.32 -8.88 -12.80
C PHE A 131 8.38 -10.33 -12.28
N SER A 132 7.42 -11.16 -12.70
CA SER A 132 7.39 -12.60 -12.43
C SER A 132 8.65 -13.34 -12.88
N ILE A 133 9.35 -12.86 -13.92
CA ILE A 133 10.62 -13.46 -14.36
C ILE A 133 11.70 -13.33 -13.27
N TRP A 134 11.70 -12.23 -12.52
CA TRP A 134 12.64 -12.03 -11.40
C TRP A 134 12.23 -12.84 -10.17
N GLU A 135 10.93 -13.00 -9.92
CA GLU A 135 10.40 -13.84 -8.83
C GLU A 135 10.79 -15.31 -9.04
N ASN A 136 10.65 -15.82 -10.27
CA ASN A 136 11.01 -17.20 -10.62
C ASN A 136 12.49 -17.54 -10.43
N LEU A 137 13.38 -16.55 -10.31
CA LEU A 137 14.79 -16.81 -10.02
C LEU A 137 14.98 -17.48 -8.65
N TYR A 138 14.14 -17.13 -7.68
CA TYR A 138 14.24 -17.61 -6.31
C TYR A 138 13.81 -19.07 -6.13
N GLU A 139 13.29 -19.70 -7.18
CA GLU A 139 13.05 -21.15 -7.24
C GLU A 139 14.31 -21.95 -7.62
N ILE A 140 15.40 -21.29 -8.00
CA ILE A 140 16.65 -21.94 -8.42
C ILE A 140 17.59 -22.09 -7.21
N ASP A 141 17.68 -23.31 -6.67
CA ASP A 141 18.56 -23.64 -5.53
C ASP A 141 20.07 -23.61 -5.88
N ASP A 142 20.41 -23.76 -7.16
CA ASP A 142 21.79 -23.83 -7.65
C ASP A 142 22.33 -22.42 -7.95
N ASN A 143 23.26 -21.95 -7.13
CA ASN A 143 23.83 -20.58 -7.20
C ASN A 143 24.43 -20.24 -8.57
N PHE A 144 25.05 -21.20 -9.25
CA PHE A 144 25.60 -20.95 -10.59
C PHE A 144 24.49 -20.79 -11.62
N LYS A 145 23.51 -21.70 -11.63
CA LYS A 145 22.34 -21.59 -12.51
C LYS A 145 21.56 -20.32 -12.24
N PHE A 146 21.41 -19.93 -10.96
CA PHE A 146 20.81 -18.68 -10.54
C PHE A 146 21.54 -17.50 -11.18
N LEU A 147 22.86 -17.40 -11.01
CA LEU A 147 23.68 -16.32 -11.56
C LEU A 147 23.57 -16.22 -13.08
N VAL A 148 23.70 -17.33 -13.79
CA VAL A 148 23.59 -17.36 -15.25
C VAL A 148 22.20 -16.89 -15.69
N ARG A 149 21.15 -17.37 -15.03
CA ARG A 149 19.77 -16.99 -15.37
C ARG A 149 19.49 -15.52 -15.05
N PHE A 150 19.96 -15.02 -13.91
CA PHE A 150 19.83 -13.63 -13.51
C PHE A 150 20.45 -12.69 -14.55
N PHE A 151 21.70 -12.93 -14.94
CA PHE A 151 22.38 -12.07 -15.92
C PHE A 151 21.75 -12.15 -17.31
N ALA A 152 21.18 -13.29 -17.70
CA ALA A 152 20.41 -13.39 -18.94
C ALA A 152 19.11 -12.57 -18.89
N ILE A 153 18.41 -12.56 -17.75
CA ILE A 153 17.22 -11.73 -17.54
C ILE A 153 17.60 -10.24 -17.55
N LEU A 154 18.68 -9.89 -16.86
CA LEU A 154 19.22 -8.53 -16.85
C LEU A 154 19.60 -8.04 -18.24
N GLU A 155 20.18 -8.92 -19.07
CA GLU A 155 20.49 -8.62 -20.46
C GLU A 155 19.24 -8.22 -21.23
N ASN A 156 18.21 -9.08 -21.20
CA ASN A 156 16.93 -8.85 -21.87
C ASN A 156 16.26 -7.57 -21.37
N TYR A 157 16.34 -7.30 -20.07
CA TYR A 157 15.83 -6.06 -19.48
C TYR A 157 16.56 -4.83 -20.05
N CYS A 158 17.89 -4.85 -20.08
CA CYS A 158 18.68 -3.74 -20.64
C CYS A 158 18.41 -3.55 -22.14
N ASP A 159 18.21 -4.65 -22.88
CA ASP A 159 17.96 -4.59 -24.31
C ASP A 159 16.60 -3.98 -24.63
N SER A 160 15.58 -4.41 -23.90
CA SER A 160 14.21 -3.92 -24.08
C SER A 160 13.99 -2.51 -23.54
N LYS A 161 14.53 -2.17 -22.36
CA LYS A 161 14.24 -0.89 -21.69
C LYS A 161 15.31 0.20 -21.95
N LEU A 162 16.55 -0.17 -22.27
CA LEU A 162 17.63 0.79 -22.55
C LEU A 162 18.08 0.78 -24.02
N GLY A 163 17.47 -0.03 -24.88
CA GLY A 163 17.82 -0.13 -26.30
C GLY A 163 19.25 -0.64 -26.53
N MET A 164 19.74 -1.51 -25.64
CA MET A 164 21.14 -1.96 -25.63
C MET A 164 21.40 -3.28 -26.38
N GLY A 165 20.49 -3.75 -27.24
CA GLY A 165 20.62 -5.04 -27.92
C GLY A 165 21.88 -5.24 -28.77
N ASN A 166 22.58 -4.16 -29.13
CA ASN A 166 23.85 -4.22 -29.88
C ASN A 166 25.09 -4.28 -28.97
N ASP A 167 24.97 -3.93 -27.69
CA ASP A 167 26.06 -4.03 -26.73
C ASP A 167 26.03 -5.44 -26.14
N LYS A 168 27.13 -6.19 -26.22
CA LYS A 168 27.25 -7.51 -25.58
C LYS A 168 27.96 -7.44 -24.23
N ASN A 169 28.48 -6.26 -23.86
CA ASN A 169 29.24 -6.09 -22.64
C ASN A 169 28.31 -5.83 -21.46
N MET A 170 28.12 -6.85 -20.62
CA MET A 170 27.26 -6.76 -19.45
C MET A 170 27.70 -5.66 -18.47
N THR A 171 29.01 -5.43 -18.29
CA THR A 171 29.51 -4.35 -17.45
C THR A 171 29.09 -2.97 -17.95
N ASN A 172 29.04 -2.76 -19.27
CA ASN A 172 28.53 -1.52 -19.84
C ASN A 172 27.02 -1.38 -19.64
N LYS A 173 26.27 -2.48 -19.80
CA LYS A 173 24.82 -2.52 -19.51
C LYS A 173 24.53 -2.14 -18.06
N ILE A 174 25.27 -2.73 -17.10
CA ILE A 174 25.13 -2.43 -15.67
C ILE A 174 25.39 -0.94 -15.40
N LYS A 175 26.47 -0.36 -15.95
CA LYS A 175 26.78 1.07 -15.78
C LYS A 175 25.69 1.98 -16.33
N LYS A 176 25.03 1.61 -17.43
CA LYS A 176 23.92 2.40 -18.00
C LYS A 176 22.65 2.37 -17.15
N LEU A 177 22.47 1.39 -16.27
CA LEU A 177 21.33 1.36 -15.35
C LEU A 177 21.37 2.53 -14.35
N ASN A 178 22.54 3.16 -14.18
CA ASN A 178 22.79 4.28 -13.28
C ASN A 178 22.38 3.94 -11.85
N LEU A 179 22.86 2.78 -11.37
CA LEU A 179 22.57 2.26 -10.04
C LEU A 179 23.38 3.00 -8.96
N PRO A 180 22.90 3.04 -7.72
CA PRO A 180 23.72 3.43 -6.56
C PRO A 180 25.00 2.60 -6.51
N LYS A 181 26.11 3.20 -6.08
CA LYS A 181 27.42 2.53 -6.09
C LYS A 181 27.45 1.28 -5.21
N GLU A 182 26.68 1.26 -4.12
CA GLU A 182 26.51 0.07 -3.27
C GLU A 182 25.85 -1.12 -3.98
N ILE A 183 25.16 -0.91 -5.11
CA ILE A 183 24.54 -1.98 -5.92
C ILE A 183 25.36 -2.21 -7.19
N GLU A 184 25.81 -1.14 -7.85
CA GLU A 184 26.55 -1.22 -9.12
C GLU A 184 27.85 -2.02 -8.98
N ILE A 185 28.65 -1.73 -7.95
CA ILE A 185 29.96 -2.37 -7.77
C ILE A 185 29.79 -3.87 -7.52
N PRO A 186 28.95 -4.32 -6.57
CA PRO A 186 28.72 -5.76 -6.37
C PRO A 186 28.13 -6.46 -7.60
N MET A 187 27.25 -5.81 -8.36
CA MET A 187 26.71 -6.36 -9.61
C MET A 187 27.80 -6.61 -10.67
N ILE A 188 28.75 -5.70 -10.82
CA ILE A 188 29.90 -5.88 -11.72
C ILE A 188 30.79 -7.03 -11.22
N GLN A 189 31.03 -7.12 -9.90
CA GLN A 189 31.80 -8.22 -9.30
C GLN A 189 31.15 -9.58 -9.56
N LEU A 190 29.83 -9.70 -9.36
CA LEU A 190 29.08 -10.92 -9.66
C LEU A 190 29.13 -11.30 -11.13
N ASN A 191 29.10 -10.32 -12.06
CA ASN A 191 29.27 -10.62 -13.47
C ASN A 191 30.65 -11.23 -13.77
N ASN A 192 31.71 -10.70 -13.13
CA ASN A 192 33.06 -11.22 -13.28
C ASN A 192 33.20 -12.64 -12.70
N ILE A 193 32.57 -12.90 -11.54
CA ILE A 193 32.50 -14.24 -10.93
C ILE A 193 31.80 -15.22 -11.88
N LYS A 194 30.63 -14.86 -12.40
CA LYS A 194 29.91 -15.66 -13.42
C LYS A 194 30.81 -15.98 -14.62
N ASP A 195 31.49 -14.97 -15.17
CA ASP A 195 32.39 -15.16 -16.31
C ASP A 195 33.59 -16.06 -15.98
N GLY A 196 34.12 -15.98 -14.76
CA GLY A 196 35.17 -16.86 -14.26
C GLY A 196 34.70 -18.31 -14.13
N ILE A 197 33.51 -18.54 -13.57
CA ILE A 197 32.94 -19.90 -13.42
C ILE A 197 32.69 -20.53 -14.80
N VAL A 198 32.12 -19.78 -15.75
CA VAL A 198 31.86 -20.28 -17.12
C VAL A 198 33.15 -20.69 -17.85
N LYS A 199 34.27 -20.02 -17.56
CA LYS A 199 35.58 -20.36 -18.13
C LYS A 199 36.30 -21.49 -17.39
N GLY A 200 35.80 -21.89 -16.22
CA GLY A 200 36.46 -22.84 -15.33
C GLY A 200 37.61 -22.23 -14.53
N ASP A 201 37.73 -20.90 -14.51
CA ASP A 201 38.80 -20.16 -13.83
C ASP A 201 38.42 -19.80 -12.37
N TYR A 202 37.20 -20.13 -11.94
CA TYR A 202 36.66 -19.75 -10.64
C TYR A 202 35.71 -20.83 -10.08
N GLU A 203 35.86 -21.15 -8.80
CA GLU A 203 34.92 -21.96 -8.03
C GLU A 203 34.28 -21.08 -6.96
N LEU A 204 32.96 -21.21 -6.76
CA LEU A 204 32.24 -20.43 -5.76
C LEU A 204 32.74 -20.75 -4.35
N SER A 205 33.15 -19.73 -3.61
CA SER A 205 33.39 -19.84 -2.18
C SER A 205 32.08 -19.75 -1.40
N SER A 206 32.06 -20.23 -0.16
CA SER A 206 30.88 -20.07 0.72
C SER A 206 30.49 -18.60 0.94
N GLU A 207 31.46 -17.69 0.95
CA GLU A 207 31.21 -16.25 1.05
C GLU A 207 30.55 -15.69 -0.21
N ASP A 208 30.91 -16.20 -1.39
CA ASP A 208 30.24 -15.81 -2.64
C ASP A 208 28.77 -16.24 -2.63
N GLU A 209 28.51 -17.47 -2.20
CA GLU A 209 27.14 -18.03 -2.11
C GLU A 209 26.23 -17.18 -1.22
N ASP A 210 26.72 -16.77 -0.04
CA ASP A 210 25.98 -15.90 0.87
C ASP A 210 25.75 -14.49 0.30
N ASN A 211 26.67 -13.99 -0.51
CA ASN A 211 26.61 -12.64 -1.07
C ASN A 211 25.74 -12.53 -2.34
N ILE A 212 25.67 -13.58 -3.15
CA ILE A 212 24.87 -13.66 -4.38
C ILE A 212 23.43 -13.25 -4.10
N ASN A 213 22.77 -13.90 -3.14
CA ASN A 213 21.36 -13.62 -2.84
C ASN A 213 21.14 -12.18 -2.37
N ASN A 214 22.01 -11.68 -1.49
CA ASN A 214 21.88 -10.33 -0.93
C ASN A 214 21.99 -9.23 -2.00
N ILE A 215 22.97 -9.33 -2.89
CA ILE A 215 23.18 -8.34 -3.96
C ILE A 215 22.01 -8.35 -4.94
N LEU A 216 21.48 -9.54 -5.24
CA LEU A 216 20.45 -9.72 -6.25
C LEU A 216 19.08 -9.29 -5.72
N VAL A 217 18.77 -9.55 -4.44
CA VAL A 217 17.61 -8.97 -3.74
C VAL A 217 17.73 -7.43 -3.71
N ALA A 218 18.89 -6.88 -3.36
CA ALA A 218 19.08 -5.43 -3.34
C ALA A 218 18.86 -4.79 -4.72
N PHE A 219 19.33 -5.42 -5.79
CA PHE A 219 19.09 -4.98 -7.15
C PHE A 219 17.60 -5.01 -7.52
N VAL A 220 16.91 -6.13 -7.25
CA VAL A 220 15.48 -6.30 -7.57
C VAL A 220 14.63 -5.28 -6.79
N LEU A 221 14.91 -5.08 -5.50
CA LEU A 221 14.24 -4.06 -4.68
C LEU A 221 14.51 -2.64 -5.21
N HIS A 222 15.73 -2.34 -5.66
CA HIS A 222 16.03 -1.05 -6.29
C HIS A 222 15.24 -0.84 -7.58
N LEU A 223 15.13 -1.89 -8.41
CA LEU A 223 14.34 -1.85 -9.63
C LEU A 223 12.87 -1.57 -9.33
N ILE A 224 12.28 -2.26 -8.34
CA ILE A 224 10.92 -2.00 -7.87
C ILE A 224 10.78 -0.55 -7.39
N LYS A 225 11.72 -0.05 -6.56
CA LYS A 225 11.69 1.33 -6.05
C LYS A 225 11.58 2.32 -7.21
N LYS A 226 12.45 2.16 -8.21
CA LYS A 226 12.57 3.07 -9.36
C LYS A 226 11.26 3.22 -10.13
N HIS A 227 10.48 2.15 -10.26
CA HIS A 227 9.22 2.15 -11.01
C HIS A 227 8.00 2.49 -10.15
N ILE A 228 7.99 2.11 -8.87
CA ILE A 228 6.87 2.40 -7.98
C ILE A 228 6.92 3.83 -7.44
N GLN A 229 8.09 4.37 -7.10
CA GLN A 229 8.25 5.67 -6.45
C GLN A 229 7.54 6.82 -7.20
N PRO A 230 7.59 6.92 -8.54
CA PRO A 230 6.83 7.93 -9.27
C PRO A 230 5.30 7.82 -9.11
N ILE A 231 4.76 6.62 -8.87
CA ILE A 231 3.32 6.36 -8.74
C ILE A 231 2.81 6.80 -7.36
N ILE A 232 3.67 6.69 -6.34
CA ILE A 232 3.35 6.96 -4.93
C ILE A 232 3.92 8.30 -4.44
N ASP A 233 4.35 9.15 -5.37
CA ASP A 233 4.90 10.47 -5.08
C ASP A 233 3.87 11.32 -4.34
N LYS A 234 4.24 11.81 -3.15
CA LYS A 234 3.32 12.56 -2.28
C LYS A 234 2.75 13.78 -2.97
N LYS A 235 3.57 14.53 -3.71
CA LYS A 235 3.13 15.76 -4.35
C LYS A 235 2.11 15.47 -5.45
N GLN A 236 2.39 14.49 -6.32
CA GLN A 236 1.44 14.07 -7.36
C GLN A 236 0.14 13.51 -6.76
N LEU A 237 0.23 12.80 -5.63
CA LEU A 237 -0.92 12.25 -4.95
C LEU A 237 -1.75 13.33 -4.24
N GLU A 238 -1.12 14.30 -3.59
CA GLU A 238 -1.79 15.44 -2.95
C GLU A 238 -2.46 16.36 -4.00
N GLU A 239 -1.83 16.55 -5.15
CA GLU A 239 -2.40 17.29 -6.28
C GLU A 239 -3.53 16.52 -6.98
N GLY A 240 -3.41 15.18 -7.07
CA GLY A 240 -4.37 14.32 -7.77
C GLY A 240 -5.56 13.85 -6.92
N TYR A 241 -5.43 13.89 -5.59
CA TYR A 241 -6.39 13.29 -4.66
C TYR A 241 -6.65 14.19 -3.45
N GLU A 242 -7.61 15.10 -3.61
CA GLU A 242 -8.04 15.98 -2.52
C GLU A 242 -8.58 15.18 -1.31
N PHE A 243 -8.38 15.76 -0.12
CA PHE A 243 -8.94 15.33 1.16
C PHE A 243 -8.42 14.00 1.73
N ILE A 244 -7.40 13.39 1.13
CA ILE A 244 -6.69 12.24 1.70
C ILE A 244 -5.71 12.69 2.77
N LYS A 245 -5.64 11.94 3.88
CA LYS A 245 -4.46 11.99 4.75
C LYS A 245 -3.37 11.11 4.17
N PHE A 246 -2.22 11.69 3.89
CA PHE A 246 -1.10 10.95 3.32
C PHE A 246 -0.66 9.79 4.21
N GLU A 247 -0.73 9.91 5.54
CA GLU A 247 -0.32 8.83 6.45
C GLU A 247 -1.22 7.60 6.36
N ASP A 248 -2.53 7.80 6.18
CA ASP A 248 -3.48 6.70 6.01
C ASP A 248 -3.26 5.99 4.66
N PHE A 249 -2.95 6.76 3.62
CA PHE A 249 -2.61 6.25 2.29
C PHE A 249 -1.28 5.46 2.32
N GLU A 250 -0.23 6.06 2.88
CA GLU A 250 1.10 5.48 3.01
C GLU A 250 1.03 4.12 3.73
N LEU A 251 0.28 4.04 4.83
CA LEU A 251 0.14 2.80 5.57
C LEU A 251 -0.54 1.69 4.75
N GLN A 252 -1.56 2.03 3.96
CA GLN A 252 -2.26 1.08 3.10
C GLN A 252 -1.38 0.58 1.94
N ILE A 253 -0.63 1.47 1.30
CA ILE A 253 0.30 1.08 0.24
C ILE A 253 1.49 0.28 0.79
N LYS A 254 2.06 0.67 1.93
CA LYS A 254 3.11 -0.09 2.62
C LYS A 254 2.64 -1.50 2.98
N SER A 255 1.41 -1.63 3.50
CA SER A 255 0.80 -2.92 3.80
C SER A 255 0.67 -3.79 2.55
N TYR A 256 0.15 -3.21 1.46
CA TYR A 256 0.01 -3.90 0.18
C TYR A 256 1.36 -4.37 -0.39
N LEU A 257 2.33 -3.46 -0.54
CA LEU A 257 3.66 -3.79 -1.06
C LEU A 257 4.40 -4.76 -0.13
N GLY A 258 4.24 -4.61 1.18
CA GLY A 258 4.85 -5.53 2.14
C GLY A 258 4.29 -6.94 2.01
N ASN A 259 2.98 -7.09 1.84
CA ASN A 259 2.37 -8.39 1.59
C ASN A 259 2.82 -8.97 0.26
N TYR A 260 2.80 -8.18 -0.83
CA TYR A 260 3.27 -8.61 -2.15
C TYR A 260 4.72 -9.10 -2.10
N LEU A 261 5.63 -8.28 -1.57
CA LEU A 261 7.05 -8.62 -1.50
C LEU A 261 7.32 -9.80 -0.56
N TYR A 262 6.60 -9.89 0.56
CA TYR A 262 6.76 -11.01 1.47
C TYR A 262 6.28 -12.32 0.83
N THR A 263 5.15 -12.31 0.13
CA THR A 263 4.64 -13.50 -0.55
C THR A 263 5.58 -13.97 -1.65
N ASN A 264 6.26 -13.06 -2.37
CA ASN A 264 7.03 -13.41 -3.55
C ASN A 264 8.55 -13.53 -3.32
N PHE A 265 9.12 -12.94 -2.25
CA PHE A 265 10.58 -12.91 -2.02
C PHE A 265 11.04 -13.50 -0.68
N ASN A 266 10.13 -14.01 0.16
CA ASN A 266 10.50 -14.49 1.49
C ASN A 266 10.98 -15.95 1.51
N ASN A 267 12.16 -16.20 0.92
CA ASN A 267 12.86 -17.48 1.01
C ASN A 267 14.00 -17.47 2.07
N ASP A 268 14.37 -16.32 2.65
CA ASP A 268 15.45 -16.16 3.63
C ASP A 268 15.10 -15.08 4.71
N PRO A 269 15.36 -15.33 6.01
CA PRO A 269 15.37 -14.31 7.07
C PRO A 269 16.05 -12.97 6.73
N ASN A 270 17.14 -12.95 5.97
CA ASN A 270 17.82 -11.71 5.56
C ASN A 270 16.96 -10.88 4.59
N SER A 271 16.25 -11.54 3.67
CA SER A 271 15.31 -10.89 2.74
C SER A 271 14.20 -10.16 3.49
N THR A 272 13.70 -10.74 4.59
CA THR A 272 12.70 -10.06 5.45
C THR A 272 13.23 -8.72 5.99
N LYS A 273 14.50 -8.65 6.42
CA LYS A 273 15.12 -7.40 6.90
C LYS A 273 15.24 -6.39 5.76
N GLN A 274 15.68 -6.82 4.57
CA GLN A 274 15.82 -5.96 3.40
C GLN A 274 14.48 -5.41 2.90
N ILE A 275 13.42 -6.23 2.85
CA ILE A 275 12.05 -5.79 2.50
C ILE A 275 11.57 -4.73 3.49
N ARG A 276 11.78 -4.91 4.79
CA ARG A 276 11.39 -3.91 5.81
C ARG A 276 12.14 -2.59 5.65
N LEU A 277 13.44 -2.65 5.36
CA LEU A 277 14.25 -1.46 5.08
C LEU A 277 13.76 -0.76 3.81
N PHE A 278 13.54 -1.50 2.72
CA PHE A 278 12.96 -1.00 1.48
C PHE A 278 11.63 -0.28 1.72
N LEU A 279 10.67 -0.90 2.41
CA LEU A 279 9.36 -0.28 2.69
C LEU A 279 9.49 0.98 3.55
N SER A 280 10.47 1.01 4.44
CA SER A 280 10.76 2.19 5.28
C SER A 280 11.35 3.31 4.44
N ASP A 281 12.26 2.99 3.52
CA ASP A 281 13.01 3.95 2.70
C ASP A 281 12.21 4.44 1.49
N LEU A 282 11.20 3.69 1.05
CA LEU A 282 10.33 4.02 -0.08
C LEU A 282 9.69 5.42 0.02
N TYR A 283 9.44 5.90 1.24
CA TYR A 283 8.82 7.21 1.51
C TYR A 283 9.76 8.22 2.21
N LYS A 284 11.02 7.85 2.52
CA LYS A 284 11.97 8.72 3.24
C LYS A 284 12.56 9.87 2.41
N GLU A 285 12.42 9.82 1.09
CA GLU A 285 12.95 10.85 0.17
C GLU A 285 11.94 11.98 -0.13
N ILE A 286 10.85 12.10 0.65
CA ILE A 286 9.73 13.00 0.37
C ILE A 286 9.79 14.34 1.15
N GLU A 287 10.80 14.54 2.01
CA GLU A 287 10.94 15.78 2.82
C GLU A 287 12.00 16.78 2.33
N ALA A 288 12.30 16.82 1.02
CA ALA A 288 13.21 17.82 0.44
C ALA A 288 12.47 18.96 -0.29
#